data_AF-A0A960L1K7-F1
#
_entry.id   AF-A0A960L1K7-F1
#
_cell.length_a   1.000
_cell.length_b   1.000
_cell.length_c   1.000
_cell.angle_alpha   90.00
_cell.angle_beta   90.00
_cell.angle_gamma   90.00
#
_symmetry.space_group_name_H-M   'P 1'
#
loop_
_entity.id
_entity.type
_entity.pdbx_description
1 polymer ?
#
loop_
_entity_poly.entity_id
_entity_poly.type
_entity_poly.pdbx_seq_one_letter_code
_entity_poly.pdbx_strand_id
1 'polypeptide(L)'
;MPERSVRRNLALLLWVVLPFTGSVGCATTAKVSGFDVMAVAGARYAQAVDELLVTSGRVLVDTNSDKLLRTETDFPGSVTAEALAEQDDPLRENLAELALLRRQAGRLSDYFTALDALATTGAVSSFGGQIGAAVADLQALSTTLGTGQLARNPAAAGELAGSVGSLAVRHVQLRELERELEARKETIAEVLHLHQALFEALEAQIAADVAITRQQQYQDEVVGPLVNGAIEDPVAWKARRQELLAPAAIHQQLAAAASAAETLRTVWARLLAGGLTPADVEAVVAQLSILVDQIGALRESPATPGGG
;
A
#
# COMPACT_ATOMS: atom_id res chain seq x y z
N MET A 1 32.92 30.42 59.35
CA MET A 1 31.54 30.96 59.45
C MET A 1 31.16 31.57 58.11
N PRO A 2 29.88 31.49 57.71
CA PRO A 2 29.49 31.10 56.35
C PRO A 2 28.64 32.16 55.62
N GLU A 3 28.73 32.22 54.28
CA GLU A 3 27.64 32.72 53.43
C GLU A 3 27.54 31.81 52.19
N ARG A 4 26.64 30.81 52.24
CA ARG A 4 25.25 30.86 51.74
C ARG A 4 25.16 30.69 50.21
N SER A 5 25.31 29.43 49.80
CA SER A 5 24.75 28.84 48.58
C SER A 5 23.23 28.76 48.68
N VAL A 6 22.49 29.48 47.84
CA VAL A 6 21.02 29.36 47.74
C VAL A 6 20.53 29.67 46.31
N ARG A 7 20.02 28.61 45.64
CA ARG A 7 18.89 28.56 44.67
C ARG A 7 19.17 29.02 43.23
N ARG A 8 18.65 28.38 42.15
CA ARG A 8 17.51 27.46 41.90
C ARG A 8 17.78 26.75 40.55
N ASN A 9 17.69 25.43 40.46
CA ASN A 9 16.52 24.63 40.02
C ASN A 9 15.96 24.96 38.62
N LEU A 10 16.10 24.03 37.67
CA LEU A 10 15.02 23.38 36.89
C LEU A 10 15.67 22.28 36.01
N ALA A 11 15.46 21.00 36.32
CA ALA A 11 14.43 20.10 35.74
C ALA A 11 14.94 19.41 34.45
N LEU A 12 15.49 18.19 34.49
CA LEU A 12 14.83 16.88 34.56
C LEU A 12 13.94 16.57 33.34
N LEU A 13 14.44 15.74 32.41
CA LEU A 13 13.74 14.77 31.55
C LEU A 13 14.82 14.09 30.68
N LEU A 14 15.29 12.87 31.01
CA LEU A 14 14.76 11.59 30.49
C LEU A 14 14.42 11.68 28.99
N TRP A 15 15.10 10.95 28.11
CA TRP A 15 14.72 9.55 27.87
C TRP A 15 15.89 8.66 27.44
N VAL A 16 15.93 7.51 28.09
CA VAL A 16 16.85 6.38 27.87
C VAL A 16 16.47 5.68 26.56
N VAL A 17 17.43 5.58 25.63
CA VAL A 17 17.34 4.68 24.48
C VAL A 17 17.49 3.25 25.01
N LEU A 18 16.36 2.58 25.17
CA LEU A 18 16.26 1.18 25.58
C LEU A 18 16.33 0.33 24.30
N PRO A 19 17.38 -0.45 24.03
CA PRO A 19 17.33 -1.47 22.99
C PRO A 19 16.43 -2.60 23.50
N PHE A 20 15.26 -2.74 22.89
CA PHE A 20 14.34 -3.85 23.15
C PHE A 20 14.88 -5.14 22.51
N THR A 21 16.00 -5.65 23.02
CA THR A 21 16.44 -7.04 22.77
C THR A 21 15.74 -7.94 23.78
N GLY A 22 14.45 -8.19 23.51
CA GLY A 22 13.66 -9.19 24.21
C GLY A 22 14.12 -10.58 23.79
N SER A 23 14.82 -11.25 24.71
CA SER A 23 15.05 -12.69 24.68
C SER A 23 13.69 -13.39 24.59
N VAL A 24 13.42 -14.08 23.47
CA VAL A 24 12.27 -14.97 23.35
C VAL A 24 12.56 -16.21 24.20
N GLY A 25 12.30 -16.07 25.51
CA GLY A 25 12.20 -17.18 26.42
C GLY A 25 11.08 -18.11 25.97
N CYS A 26 11.30 -19.41 26.15
CA CYS A 26 10.33 -20.48 25.95
C CYS A 26 9.00 -20.17 26.67
N ALA A 27 8.10 -19.48 25.97
CA ALA A 27 6.70 -19.46 26.31
C ALA A 27 6.10 -20.73 25.71
N THR A 28 5.53 -21.54 26.60
CA THR A 28 4.53 -22.56 26.29
C THR A 28 3.79 -22.28 24.99
N THR A 29 3.80 -23.24 24.06
CA THR A 29 2.96 -23.31 22.87
C THR A 29 1.48 -23.25 23.25
N ALA A 30 1.00 -22.07 23.64
CA ALA A 30 -0.37 -21.71 23.37
C ALA A 30 -0.50 -21.82 21.85
N LYS A 31 -1.46 -22.63 21.37
CA LYS A 31 -1.87 -22.59 19.98
C LYS A 31 -2.36 -21.17 19.73
N VAL A 32 -1.46 -20.31 19.30
CA VAL A 32 -1.76 -19.05 18.65
C VAL A 32 -2.64 -19.45 17.47
N SER A 33 -3.95 -19.19 17.59
CA SER A 33 -4.90 -19.59 16.57
C SER A 33 -4.61 -18.72 15.36
N GLY A 34 -4.11 -19.27 14.25
CA GLY A 34 -3.62 -18.47 13.11
C GLY A 34 -4.55 -17.39 12.52
N PHE A 35 -5.79 -17.29 13.01
CA PHE A 35 -6.66 -16.13 12.92
C PHE A 35 -6.08 -14.83 13.49
N ASP A 36 -5.36 -14.84 14.61
CA ASP A 36 -4.77 -13.61 15.18
C ASP A 36 -3.64 -13.10 14.29
N VAL A 37 -2.75 -14.00 13.84
CA VAL A 37 -1.70 -13.70 12.87
C VAL A 37 -2.30 -13.13 11.60
N MET A 38 -3.37 -13.74 11.09
CA MET A 38 -4.03 -13.31 9.87
C MET A 38 -4.76 -11.98 10.03
N ALA A 39 -5.35 -11.73 11.20
CA ALA A 39 -5.98 -10.46 11.52
C ALA A 39 -4.95 -9.31 11.59
N VAL A 40 -3.85 -9.52 12.31
CA VAL A 40 -2.75 -8.54 12.36
C VAL A 40 -2.15 -8.32 10.97
N ALA A 41 -1.90 -9.39 10.22
CA ALA A 41 -1.35 -9.34 8.88
C ALA A 41 -2.26 -8.58 7.90
N GLY A 42 -3.56 -8.89 7.91
CA GLY A 42 -4.54 -8.25 7.05
C GLY A 42 -4.71 -6.75 7.35
N ALA A 43 -4.70 -6.36 8.64
CA ALA A 43 -4.72 -4.95 9.03
C ALA A 43 -3.46 -4.20 8.57
N ARG A 44 -2.27 -4.80 8.77
CA ARG A 44 -0.99 -4.22 8.33
C ARG A 44 -0.91 -4.06 6.82
N TYR A 45 -1.39 -5.05 6.07
CA TYR A 45 -1.51 -4.97 4.61
C TYR A 45 -2.39 -3.80 4.18
N ALA A 46 -3.58 -3.69 4.75
CA ALA A 46 -4.53 -2.65 4.39
C ALA A 46 -3.97 -1.24 4.65
N GLN A 47 -3.23 -1.05 5.75
CA GLN A 47 -2.54 0.20 6.05
C GLN A 47 -1.44 0.52 5.03
N ALA A 48 -0.59 -0.47 4.71
CA ALA A 48 0.47 -0.31 3.71
C ALA A 48 -0.12 0.03 2.33
N VAL A 49 -1.21 -0.62 1.95
CA VAL A 49 -1.94 -0.32 0.71
C VAL A 49 -2.45 1.13 0.68
N ASP A 50 -3.03 1.65 1.77
CA ASP A 50 -3.50 3.04 1.79
C ASP A 50 -2.36 4.03 1.49
N GLU A 51 -1.20 3.81 2.11
CA GLU A 51 -0.01 4.64 1.89
C GLU A 51 0.54 4.53 0.45
N LEU A 52 0.56 3.31 -0.10
CA LEU A 52 0.96 3.08 -1.49
C LEU A 52 0.03 3.83 -2.45
N LEU A 53 -1.29 3.76 -2.25
CA LEU A 53 -2.27 4.42 -3.11
C LEU A 53 -2.15 5.96 -3.06
N VAL A 54 -1.78 6.54 -1.91
CA VAL A 54 -1.43 7.96 -1.81
C VAL A 54 -0.22 8.28 -2.69
N THR A 55 0.81 7.45 -2.63
CA THR A 55 2.03 7.64 -3.41
C THR A 55 1.75 7.50 -4.91
N SER A 56 1.00 6.47 -5.32
CA SER A 56 0.59 6.27 -6.72
C SER A 56 -0.17 7.50 -7.25
N GLY A 57 -1.05 8.09 -6.43
CA GLY A 57 -1.76 9.31 -6.81
C GLY A 57 -0.82 10.50 -7.07
N ARG A 58 0.24 10.66 -6.26
CA ARG A 58 1.26 11.70 -6.49
C ARG A 58 2.03 11.45 -7.78
N VAL A 59 2.48 10.22 -8.01
CA VAL A 59 3.21 9.83 -9.24
C VAL A 59 2.38 10.12 -10.49
N LEU A 60 1.07 9.87 -10.46
CA LEU A 60 0.18 10.18 -11.58
C LEU A 60 0.06 11.69 -11.83
N VAL A 61 -0.07 12.50 -10.77
CA VAL A 61 -0.13 13.96 -10.86
C VAL A 61 1.20 14.53 -11.38
N ASP A 62 2.32 14.07 -10.85
CA ASP A 62 3.67 14.50 -11.26
C ASP A 62 3.90 14.16 -12.73
N THR A 63 3.56 12.93 -13.14
CA THR A 63 3.69 12.51 -14.54
C THR A 63 2.80 13.33 -15.48
N ASN A 64 1.55 13.61 -15.09
CA ASN A 64 0.66 14.45 -15.88
C ASN A 64 1.20 15.89 -16.01
N SER A 65 1.72 16.44 -14.91
CA SER A 65 2.36 17.76 -14.88
C SER A 65 3.58 17.83 -15.80
N ASP A 66 4.45 16.82 -15.76
CA ASP A 66 5.63 16.76 -16.62
C ASP A 66 5.26 16.68 -18.12
N LYS A 67 4.18 15.95 -18.47
CA LYS A 67 3.65 15.91 -19.83
C LYS A 67 3.12 17.27 -20.30
N LEU A 68 2.43 18.01 -19.42
CA LEU A 68 1.94 19.36 -19.72
C LEU A 68 3.09 20.35 -19.95
N LEU A 69 4.08 20.37 -19.04
CA LEU A 69 5.25 21.22 -19.15
C LEU A 69 6.05 20.92 -20.42
N ARG A 70 6.17 19.65 -20.79
CA ARG A 70 6.77 19.24 -22.05
C ARG A 70 5.99 19.78 -23.24
N THR A 71 4.68 19.60 -23.26
CA THR A 71 3.82 20.06 -24.37
C THR A 71 3.97 21.57 -24.57
N GLU A 72 4.00 22.33 -23.48
CA GLU A 72 4.23 23.78 -23.54
C GLU A 72 5.66 24.13 -24.00
N THR A 73 6.67 23.34 -23.63
CA THR A 73 8.06 23.55 -24.07
C THR A 73 8.22 23.27 -25.57
N ASP A 74 7.67 22.16 -26.05
CA ASP A 74 7.72 21.73 -27.45
C ASP A 74 6.84 22.64 -28.34
N PHE A 75 5.73 23.16 -27.79
CA PHE A 75 4.76 24.01 -28.49
C PHE A 75 4.28 25.16 -27.59
N PRO A 76 5.05 26.25 -27.46
CA PRO A 76 4.68 27.37 -26.60
C PRO A 76 3.32 27.98 -26.93
N GLY A 77 2.49 28.18 -25.92
CA GLY A 77 1.13 28.69 -26.02
C GLY A 77 0.08 27.65 -26.46
N SER A 78 0.46 26.38 -26.58
CA SER A 78 -0.47 25.30 -26.95
C SER A 78 -1.29 24.79 -25.77
N VAL A 79 -0.81 24.94 -24.54
CA VAL A 79 -1.55 24.53 -23.35
C VAL A 79 -2.57 25.62 -22.98
N THR A 80 -3.78 25.50 -23.54
CA THR A 80 -4.92 26.33 -23.16
C THR A 80 -5.59 25.79 -21.90
N ALA A 81 -6.45 26.60 -21.26
CA ALA A 81 -7.26 26.12 -20.13
C ALA A 81 -8.17 24.94 -20.51
N GLU A 82 -8.64 24.89 -21.76
CA GLU A 82 -9.46 23.80 -22.29
C GLU A 82 -8.62 22.52 -22.50
N ALA A 83 -7.43 22.64 -23.08
CA ALA A 83 -6.51 21.53 -23.26
C ALA A 83 -6.02 20.95 -21.92
N LEU A 84 -5.78 21.82 -20.93
CA LEU A 84 -5.46 21.40 -19.56
C LEU A 84 -6.63 20.63 -18.93
N ALA A 85 -7.86 21.13 -19.06
CA ALA A 85 -9.03 20.44 -18.53
C ALA A 85 -9.22 19.06 -19.16
N GLU A 86 -9.04 18.93 -20.48
CA GLU A 86 -9.13 17.67 -21.22
C GLU A 86 -8.04 16.66 -20.80
N GLN A 87 -6.81 17.13 -20.54
CA GLN A 87 -5.73 16.27 -20.04
C GLN A 87 -5.91 15.86 -18.57
N ASP A 88 -6.54 16.70 -17.76
CA ASP A 88 -6.82 16.40 -16.36
C ASP A 88 -7.97 15.40 -16.18
N ASP A 89 -8.91 15.28 -17.12
CA ASP A 89 -10.10 14.44 -16.95
C ASP A 89 -9.75 12.97 -16.69
N PRO A 90 -8.90 12.30 -17.49
CA PRO A 90 -8.44 10.95 -17.18
C PRO A 90 -7.67 10.87 -15.85
N LEU A 91 -6.92 11.92 -15.48
CA LEU A 91 -6.22 11.96 -14.19
C LEU A 91 -7.22 11.99 -13.02
N ARG A 92 -8.27 12.81 -13.12
CA ARG A 92 -9.33 12.90 -12.09
C ARG A 92 -10.07 11.58 -11.93
N GLU A 93 -10.36 10.88 -13.03
CA GLU A 93 -10.95 9.54 -13.00
C GLU A 93 -10.05 8.54 -12.26
N ASN A 94 -8.77 8.48 -12.62
CA ASN A 94 -7.80 7.62 -11.93
C ASN A 94 -7.69 7.95 -10.43
N LEU A 95 -7.60 9.24 -10.07
CA LEU A 95 -7.53 9.66 -8.67
C LEU A 95 -8.80 9.31 -7.88
N ALA A 96 -9.97 9.37 -8.52
CA ALA A 96 -11.23 8.94 -7.92
C ALA A 96 -11.25 7.41 -7.66
N GLU A 97 -10.69 6.63 -8.58
CA GLU A 97 -10.54 5.17 -8.40
C GLU A 97 -9.55 4.84 -7.30
N LEU A 98 -8.39 5.51 -7.24
CA LEU A 98 -7.46 5.36 -6.13
C LEU A 98 -8.13 5.71 -4.79
N ALA A 99 -8.95 6.76 -4.75
CA ALA A 99 -9.71 7.10 -3.54
C ALA A 99 -10.74 6.02 -3.16
N LEU A 100 -11.37 5.35 -4.12
CA LEU A 100 -12.25 4.20 -3.88
C LEU A 100 -11.48 3.00 -3.31
N LEU A 101 -10.35 2.65 -3.93
CA LEU A 101 -9.43 1.61 -3.47
C LEU A 101 -8.94 1.88 -2.04
N ARG A 102 -8.62 3.14 -1.71
CA ARG A 102 -8.22 3.55 -0.35
C ARG A 102 -9.33 3.34 0.67
N ARG A 103 -10.57 3.72 0.31
CA ARG A 103 -11.73 3.44 1.17
C ARG A 103 -11.90 1.93 1.38
N GLN A 104 -11.70 1.12 0.34
CA GLN A 104 -11.79 -0.33 0.43
C GLN A 104 -10.70 -0.90 1.36
N ALA A 105 -9.45 -0.44 1.22
CA ALA A 105 -8.36 -0.79 2.11
C ALA A 105 -8.69 -0.41 3.57
N GLY A 106 -9.22 0.79 3.82
CA GLY A 106 -9.68 1.20 5.15
C GLY A 106 -10.71 0.24 5.74
N ARG A 107 -11.71 -0.18 4.96
CA ARG A 107 -12.71 -1.15 5.41
C ARG A 107 -12.14 -2.55 5.64
N LEU A 108 -11.15 -2.96 4.85
CA LEU A 108 -10.44 -4.20 5.06
C LEU A 108 -9.62 -4.16 6.36
N SER A 109 -9.00 -3.03 6.68
CA SER A 109 -8.33 -2.79 7.96
C SER A 109 -9.31 -2.87 9.13
N ASP A 110 -10.49 -2.23 9.01
CA ASP A 110 -11.55 -2.27 10.03
C ASP A 110 -11.99 -3.73 10.29
N TYR A 111 -12.22 -4.49 9.22
CA TYR A 111 -12.59 -5.91 9.29
C TYR A 111 -11.55 -6.74 10.06
N PHE A 112 -10.28 -6.64 9.67
CA PHE A 112 -9.22 -7.43 10.29
C PHE A 112 -8.91 -6.99 11.72
N THR A 113 -9.02 -5.70 12.03
CA THR A 113 -8.88 -5.19 13.40
C THR A 113 -10.00 -5.72 14.30
N ALA A 114 -11.23 -5.77 13.78
CA ALA A 114 -12.33 -6.40 14.49
C ALA A 114 -12.07 -7.90 14.66
N LEU A 115 -11.63 -8.61 13.62
CA LEU A 115 -11.30 -10.04 13.70
C LEU A 115 -10.27 -10.34 14.81
N ASP A 116 -9.23 -9.52 14.95
CA ASP A 116 -8.24 -9.61 16.02
C ASP A 116 -8.88 -9.41 17.40
N ALA A 117 -9.72 -8.39 17.54
CA ALA A 117 -10.42 -8.12 18.79
C ALA A 117 -11.34 -9.29 19.21
N LEU A 118 -12.03 -9.95 18.28
CA LEU A 118 -12.83 -11.13 18.60
C LEU A 118 -11.97 -12.33 18.98
N ALA A 119 -10.87 -12.57 18.26
CA ALA A 119 -9.96 -13.66 18.54
C ALA A 119 -9.32 -13.53 19.94
N THR A 120 -9.04 -12.30 20.38
CA THR A 120 -8.34 -12.01 21.64
C THR A 120 -9.27 -11.81 22.84
N THR A 121 -10.40 -11.13 22.66
CA THR A 121 -11.27 -10.72 23.79
C THR A 121 -12.52 -11.57 23.94
N GLY A 122 -12.94 -12.30 22.89
CA GLY A 122 -14.18 -13.06 22.88
C GLY A 122 -15.45 -12.22 23.11
N ALA A 123 -15.40 -10.88 22.98
CA ALA A 123 -16.53 -10.00 23.22
C ALA A 123 -17.51 -10.02 22.05
N VAL A 124 -18.78 -10.38 22.32
CA VAL A 124 -19.74 -10.85 21.30
C VAL A 124 -20.79 -9.82 20.89
N SER A 125 -21.19 -8.88 21.74
CA SER A 125 -22.51 -8.22 21.58
C SER A 125 -22.58 -7.07 20.57
N SER A 126 -21.46 -6.42 20.20
CA SER A 126 -21.43 -5.36 19.18
C SER A 126 -20.71 -5.75 17.90
N PHE A 127 -20.27 -7.01 17.81
CA PHE A 127 -19.29 -7.46 16.82
C PHE A 127 -19.88 -7.66 15.41
N GLY A 128 -20.98 -8.42 15.32
CA GLY A 128 -21.59 -8.75 14.02
C GLY A 128 -22.16 -7.54 13.27
N GLY A 129 -22.59 -6.50 13.98
CA GLY A 129 -23.10 -5.27 13.35
C GLY A 129 -22.01 -4.44 12.68
N GLN A 130 -20.87 -4.26 13.35
CA GLN A 130 -19.75 -3.46 12.82
C GLN A 130 -19.07 -4.15 11.65
N ILE A 131 -18.83 -5.46 11.75
CA ILE A 131 -18.26 -6.23 10.64
C ILE A 131 -19.25 -6.38 9.49
N GLY A 132 -20.54 -6.60 9.79
CA GLY A 132 -21.56 -6.66 8.75
C GLY A 132 -21.60 -5.39 7.90
N ALA A 133 -21.47 -4.22 8.53
CA ALA A 133 -21.37 -2.94 7.83
C ALA A 133 -20.06 -2.82 7.03
N ALA A 134 -18.91 -3.17 7.62
CA ALA A 134 -17.62 -3.13 6.92
C ALA A 134 -17.62 -4.03 5.67
N VAL A 135 -18.19 -5.24 5.76
CA VAL A 135 -18.26 -6.16 4.63
C VAL A 135 -19.27 -5.70 3.57
N ALA A 136 -20.43 -5.16 3.96
CA ALA A 136 -21.36 -4.58 3.01
C ALA A 136 -20.72 -3.42 2.22
N ASP A 137 -19.99 -2.55 2.92
CA ASP A 137 -19.22 -1.47 2.29
C ASP A 137 -18.13 -2.03 1.36
N LEU A 138 -17.40 -3.07 1.78
CA LEU A 138 -16.40 -3.75 0.94
C LEU A 138 -17.03 -4.28 -0.36
N GLN A 139 -18.18 -4.93 -0.30
CA GLN A 139 -18.87 -5.46 -1.49
C GLN A 139 -19.34 -4.35 -2.44
N ALA A 140 -19.91 -3.28 -1.89
CA ALA A 140 -20.36 -2.13 -2.67
C ALA A 140 -19.17 -1.45 -3.37
N LEU A 141 -18.05 -1.29 -2.66
CA LEU A 141 -16.81 -0.75 -3.22
C LEU A 141 -16.21 -1.70 -4.27
N SER A 142 -16.17 -3.01 -4.02
CA SER A 142 -15.71 -4.01 -5.01
C SER A 142 -16.50 -3.94 -6.30
N THR A 143 -17.83 -3.83 -6.21
CA THR A 143 -18.70 -3.73 -7.37
C THR A 143 -18.43 -2.45 -8.17
N THR A 144 -18.23 -1.34 -7.46
CA THR A 144 -17.91 -0.05 -8.08
C THR A 144 -16.55 -0.11 -8.78
N LEU A 145 -15.54 -0.64 -8.11
CA LEU A 145 -14.18 -0.77 -8.63
C LEU A 145 -14.10 -1.76 -9.81
N GLY A 146 -14.83 -2.87 -9.75
CA GLY A 146 -14.87 -3.88 -10.82
C GLY A 146 -15.47 -3.39 -12.14
N THR A 147 -16.12 -2.23 -12.15
CA THR A 147 -16.62 -1.58 -13.37
C THR A 147 -15.84 -0.33 -13.77
N GLY A 148 -14.82 0.05 -12.98
CA GLY A 148 -13.94 1.19 -13.21
C GLY A 148 -13.04 1.06 -14.43
N GLN A 149 -12.33 2.13 -14.77
CA GLN A 149 -11.30 2.21 -15.80
C GLN A 149 -10.13 1.28 -15.50
N LEU A 150 -9.63 1.21 -14.26
CA LEU A 150 -8.54 0.30 -13.87
C LEU A 150 -8.94 -1.17 -14.08
N ALA A 151 -10.17 -1.55 -13.74
CA ALA A 151 -10.67 -2.92 -13.95
C ALA A 151 -10.86 -3.28 -15.43
N ARG A 152 -11.06 -2.29 -16.29
CA ARG A 152 -11.13 -2.47 -17.75
C ARG A 152 -9.76 -2.56 -18.42
N ASN A 153 -8.68 -2.30 -17.69
CA ASN A 153 -7.32 -2.51 -18.19
C ASN A 153 -7.15 -4.00 -18.54
N PRO A 154 -6.56 -4.35 -19.72
CA PRO A 154 -6.33 -5.74 -20.10
C PRO A 154 -5.59 -6.58 -19.06
N ALA A 155 -4.68 -5.96 -18.28
CA ALA A 155 -3.98 -6.62 -17.18
C ALA A 155 -4.94 -7.09 -16.08
N ALA A 156 -5.89 -6.25 -15.65
CA ALA A 156 -6.91 -6.64 -14.68
C ALA A 156 -8.00 -7.54 -15.27
N ALA A 157 -8.38 -7.33 -16.52
CA ALA A 157 -9.50 -8.04 -17.14
C ALA A 157 -9.29 -9.57 -17.19
N GLY A 158 -8.04 -10.02 -17.39
CA GLY A 158 -7.68 -11.43 -17.36
C GLY A 158 -7.86 -12.06 -15.98
N GLU A 159 -7.37 -11.39 -14.94
CA GLU A 159 -7.45 -11.87 -13.55
C GLU A 159 -8.86 -11.79 -12.98
N LEU A 160 -9.61 -10.73 -13.29
CA LEU A 160 -11.00 -10.56 -12.82
C LEU A 160 -11.99 -11.53 -13.50
N ALA A 161 -11.63 -12.08 -14.66
CA ALA A 161 -12.42 -13.14 -15.30
C ALA A 161 -12.25 -14.51 -14.58
N GLY A 162 -11.23 -14.66 -13.74
CA GLY A 162 -11.03 -15.84 -12.90
C GLY A 162 -11.97 -15.82 -11.69
N SER A 163 -12.75 -16.88 -11.49
CA SER A 163 -13.58 -17.00 -10.30
C SER A 163 -12.76 -17.39 -9.08
N VAL A 164 -13.08 -16.77 -7.93
CA VAL A 164 -12.61 -17.26 -6.64
C VAL A 164 -13.41 -18.53 -6.31
N GLY A 165 -12.72 -19.67 -6.22
CA GLY A 165 -13.36 -20.95 -5.86
C GLY A 165 -14.03 -20.87 -4.49
N SER A 166 -15.07 -21.67 -4.26
CA SER A 166 -15.76 -21.70 -2.97
C SER A 166 -14.81 -22.14 -1.85
N LEU A 167 -14.82 -21.39 -0.75
CA LEU A 167 -13.97 -21.67 0.41
C LEU A 167 -14.78 -22.44 1.45
N ALA A 168 -14.21 -23.48 2.06
CA ALA A 168 -14.84 -24.21 3.16
C ALA A 168 -14.18 -23.82 4.48
N VAL A 169 -14.99 -23.53 5.52
CA VAL A 169 -14.45 -23.31 6.87
C VAL A 169 -14.48 -24.62 7.64
N ARG A 170 -13.35 -24.96 8.26
CA ARG A 170 -13.23 -26.06 9.19
C ARG A 170 -13.50 -25.59 10.62
N HIS A 171 -14.18 -26.43 11.39
CA HIS A 171 -14.64 -26.18 12.75
C HIS A 171 -13.67 -25.34 13.62
N VAL A 172 -14.10 -24.14 14.01
CA VAL A 172 -13.33 -23.21 14.85
C VAL A 172 -13.83 -23.32 16.29
N GLN A 173 -12.93 -23.25 17.27
CA GLN A 173 -13.28 -23.47 18.69
C GLN A 173 -14.26 -22.43 19.25
N LEU A 174 -14.33 -21.24 18.64
CA LEU A 174 -15.23 -20.16 18.99
C LEU A 174 -16.40 -20.13 17.99
N ARG A 175 -17.60 -20.51 18.45
CA ARG A 175 -18.80 -20.59 17.57
C ARG A 175 -19.13 -19.28 16.85
N GLU A 176 -18.91 -18.13 17.49
CA GLU A 176 -19.19 -16.83 16.85
C GLU A 176 -18.13 -16.45 15.83
N LEU A 177 -16.86 -16.78 16.09
CA LEU A 177 -15.78 -16.64 15.12
C LEU A 177 -16.01 -17.55 13.92
N GLU A 178 -16.39 -18.81 14.15
CA GLU A 178 -16.74 -19.76 13.09
C GLU A 178 -17.87 -19.22 12.20
N ARG A 179 -18.95 -18.70 12.82
CA ARG A 179 -20.07 -18.12 12.08
C ARG A 179 -19.67 -16.92 11.25
N GLU A 180 -18.88 -16.01 11.80
CA GLU A 180 -18.46 -14.81 11.07
C GLU A 180 -17.54 -15.16 9.90
N LEU A 181 -16.58 -16.07 10.12
CA LEU A 181 -15.69 -16.54 9.07
C LEU A 181 -16.47 -17.28 7.98
N GLU A 182 -17.39 -18.15 8.35
CA GLU A 182 -18.23 -18.89 7.41
C GLU A 182 -19.11 -17.94 6.58
N ALA A 183 -19.63 -16.87 7.19
CA ALA A 183 -20.47 -15.90 6.52
C ALA A 183 -19.72 -14.99 5.54
N ARG A 184 -18.41 -14.74 5.75
CA ARG A 184 -17.66 -13.69 5.04
C ARG A 184 -16.45 -14.15 4.24
N LYS A 185 -16.08 -15.42 4.34
CA LYS A 185 -14.87 -15.98 3.71
C LYS A 185 -14.73 -15.66 2.22
N GLU A 186 -15.79 -15.83 1.42
CA GLU A 186 -15.74 -15.56 -0.02
C GLU A 186 -15.52 -14.08 -0.29
N THR A 187 -16.24 -13.22 0.41
CA THR A 187 -16.14 -11.78 0.20
C THR A 187 -14.74 -11.25 0.51
N ILE A 188 -14.10 -11.71 1.57
CA ILE A 188 -12.72 -11.29 1.88
C ILE A 188 -11.75 -11.81 0.82
N ALA A 189 -11.94 -13.04 0.34
CA ALA A 189 -11.11 -13.60 -0.71
C ALA A 189 -11.28 -12.85 -2.05
N GLU A 190 -12.51 -12.47 -2.40
CA GLU A 190 -12.84 -11.65 -3.58
C GLU A 190 -12.24 -10.24 -3.50
N VAL A 191 -12.30 -9.59 -2.34
CA VAL A 191 -11.66 -8.28 -2.13
C VAL A 191 -10.15 -8.37 -2.33
N LEU A 192 -9.49 -9.38 -1.76
CA LEU A 192 -8.04 -9.57 -1.93
C LEU A 192 -7.67 -9.89 -3.38
N HIS A 193 -8.49 -10.69 -4.07
CA HIS A 193 -8.32 -10.99 -5.50
C HIS A 193 -8.46 -9.72 -6.36
N LEU A 194 -9.47 -8.91 -6.09
CA LEU A 194 -9.68 -7.63 -6.77
C LEU A 194 -8.50 -6.67 -6.53
N HIS A 195 -8.00 -6.57 -5.29
CA HIS A 195 -6.81 -5.76 -4.99
C HIS A 195 -5.60 -6.21 -5.82
N GLN A 196 -5.34 -7.53 -5.90
CA GLN A 196 -4.26 -8.08 -6.71
C GLN A 196 -4.38 -7.59 -8.17
N ALA A 197 -5.53 -7.84 -8.81
CA ALA A 197 -5.76 -7.47 -10.20
C ALA A 197 -5.66 -5.95 -10.43
N LEU A 198 -6.16 -5.13 -9.50
CA LEU A 198 -6.08 -3.68 -9.61
C LEU A 198 -4.67 -3.14 -9.44
N PHE A 199 -3.83 -3.75 -8.59
CA PHE A 199 -2.42 -3.36 -8.48
C PHE A 199 -1.61 -3.74 -9.71
N GLU A 200 -1.87 -4.89 -10.31
CA GLU A 200 -1.23 -5.29 -11.57
C GLU A 200 -1.62 -4.33 -12.71
N ALA A 201 -2.90 -3.93 -12.79
CA ALA A 201 -3.33 -2.92 -13.76
C ALA A 201 -2.73 -1.53 -13.51
N LEU A 202 -2.67 -1.11 -12.24
CA LEU A 202 -2.06 0.15 -11.86
C LEU A 202 -0.55 0.16 -12.14
N GLU A 203 0.14 -0.96 -11.91
CA GLU A 203 1.55 -1.12 -12.27
C GLU A 203 1.74 -0.94 -13.78
N ALA A 204 0.95 -1.64 -14.60
CA ALA A 204 1.04 -1.54 -16.06
C ALA A 204 0.80 -0.10 -16.55
N GLN A 205 -0.18 0.60 -15.98
CA GLN A 205 -0.48 1.98 -16.31
C GLN A 205 0.66 2.93 -15.90
N ILE A 206 1.10 2.86 -14.65
CA ILE A 206 2.18 3.71 -14.13
C ILE A 206 3.51 3.40 -14.85
N ALA A 207 3.76 2.17 -15.31
CA ALA A 207 4.97 1.81 -16.07
C ALA A 207 5.08 2.55 -17.40
N ALA A 208 3.98 2.64 -18.15
CA ALA A 208 3.97 3.40 -19.39
C ALA A 208 4.25 4.89 -19.14
N ASP A 209 3.61 5.44 -18.10
CA ASP A 209 3.69 6.85 -17.73
C ASP A 209 5.09 7.24 -17.22
N VAL A 210 5.60 6.49 -16.25
CA VAL A 210 6.91 6.74 -15.64
C VAL A 210 8.05 6.56 -16.64
N ALA A 211 7.95 5.63 -17.58
CA ALA A 211 8.98 5.44 -18.61
C ALA A 211 9.13 6.70 -19.49
N ILE A 212 8.03 7.33 -19.88
CA ILE A 212 8.03 8.56 -20.68
C ILE A 212 8.68 9.69 -19.88
N THR A 213 8.23 9.88 -18.64
CA THR A 213 8.71 10.96 -17.77
C THR A 213 10.18 10.80 -17.39
N ARG A 214 10.61 9.59 -16.99
CA ARG A 214 12.03 9.33 -16.66
C ARG A 214 12.94 9.54 -17.86
N GLN A 215 12.51 9.12 -19.05
CA GLN A 215 13.30 9.33 -20.26
C GLN A 215 13.51 10.82 -20.52
N GLN A 216 12.50 11.65 -20.26
CA GLN A 216 12.61 13.10 -20.39
C GLN A 216 13.51 13.71 -19.30
N GLN A 217 13.26 13.39 -18.03
CA GLN A 217 14.13 13.83 -16.92
C GLN A 217 15.59 13.45 -17.16
N TYR A 218 15.86 12.28 -17.75
CA TYR A 218 17.21 11.90 -18.14
C TYR A 218 17.80 12.80 -19.23
N GLN A 219 17.02 13.20 -20.23
CA GLN A 219 17.49 14.15 -21.24
C GLN A 219 17.78 15.51 -20.61
N ASP A 220 16.86 16.04 -19.82
CA ASP A 220 16.90 17.42 -19.31
C ASP A 220 17.93 17.58 -18.18
N GLU A 221 18.08 16.58 -17.31
CA GLU A 221 18.91 16.70 -16.10
C GLU A 221 20.25 16.00 -16.22
N VAL A 222 20.41 15.06 -17.17
CA VAL A 222 21.66 14.31 -17.36
C VAL A 222 22.33 14.67 -18.68
N VAL A 223 21.63 14.52 -19.80
CA VAL A 223 22.21 14.70 -21.13
C VAL A 223 22.47 16.19 -21.41
N GLY A 224 21.47 17.05 -21.21
CA GLY A 224 21.55 18.49 -21.47
C GLY A 224 22.73 19.15 -20.75
N PRO A 225 22.85 19.04 -19.42
CA PRO A 225 23.96 19.63 -18.67
C PRO A 225 25.33 19.09 -19.09
N LEU A 226 25.43 17.79 -19.40
CA LEU A 226 26.68 17.18 -19.84
C LEU A 226 27.11 17.69 -21.22
N VAL A 227 26.20 17.73 -22.18
CA VAL A 227 26.49 18.15 -23.56
C VAL A 227 26.78 19.64 -23.64
N ASN A 228 26.07 20.45 -22.85
CA ASN A 228 26.24 21.91 -22.82
C ASN A 228 27.37 22.38 -21.91
N GLY A 229 28.04 21.46 -21.19
CA GLY A 229 29.08 21.81 -20.22
C GLY A 229 28.56 22.60 -19.00
N ALA A 230 27.28 22.45 -18.67
CA ALA A 230 26.57 23.19 -17.62
C ALA A 230 26.44 22.38 -16.31
N ILE A 231 27.40 21.49 -16.02
CA ILE A 231 27.42 20.74 -14.76
C ILE A 231 28.08 21.60 -13.67
N GLU A 232 27.27 22.17 -12.79
CA GLU A 232 27.75 22.96 -11.65
C GLU A 232 28.28 22.07 -10.50
N ASP A 233 27.56 20.98 -10.20
CA ASP A 233 27.93 19.99 -9.18
C ASP A 233 28.03 18.58 -9.78
N PRO A 234 29.27 18.08 -10.04
CA PRO A 234 29.49 16.74 -10.57
C PRO A 234 29.05 15.60 -9.64
N VAL A 235 28.97 15.82 -8.33
CA VAL A 235 28.53 14.79 -7.37
C VAL A 235 27.01 14.65 -7.44
N ALA A 236 26.28 15.76 -7.36
CA ALA A 236 24.82 15.76 -7.52
C ALA A 236 24.40 15.23 -8.89
N TRP A 237 25.08 15.64 -9.96
CA TRP A 237 24.79 15.15 -11.33
C TRP A 237 24.97 13.62 -11.44
N LYS A 238 26.05 13.06 -10.87
CA LYS A 238 26.25 11.60 -10.87
C LYS A 238 25.16 10.87 -10.09
N ALA A 239 24.78 11.40 -8.93
CA ALA A 239 23.70 10.84 -8.11
C ALA A 239 22.38 10.84 -8.88
N ARG A 240 22.03 11.97 -9.51
CA ARG A 240 20.82 12.10 -10.32
C ARG A 240 20.80 11.16 -11.52
N ARG A 241 21.95 11.04 -12.22
CA ARG A 241 22.11 10.07 -13.30
C ARG A 241 21.88 8.64 -12.82
N GLN A 242 22.45 8.27 -11.67
CA GLN A 242 22.28 6.93 -11.11
C GLN A 242 20.82 6.67 -10.74
N GLU A 243 20.13 7.64 -10.15
CA GLU A 243 18.72 7.57 -9.80
C GLU A 243 17.83 7.36 -11.04
N LEU A 244 18.02 8.17 -12.08
CA LEU A 244 17.20 8.11 -13.29
C LEU A 244 17.42 6.83 -14.11
N LEU A 245 18.61 6.21 -14.00
CA LEU A 245 18.91 4.91 -14.60
C LEU A 245 18.39 3.72 -13.79
N ALA A 246 18.13 3.91 -12.49
CA ALA A 246 17.56 2.86 -11.66
C ALA A 246 16.08 2.62 -12.02
N PRO A 247 15.58 1.38 -11.85
CA PRO A 247 14.15 1.11 -11.97
C PRO A 247 13.33 2.01 -11.04
N ALA A 248 12.15 2.43 -11.47
CA ALA A 248 11.30 3.25 -10.62
C ALA A 248 10.77 2.44 -9.43
N ALA A 249 10.94 2.98 -8.22
CA ALA A 249 10.53 2.32 -6.98
C ALA A 249 9.03 1.97 -6.96
N ILE A 250 8.20 2.79 -7.60
CA ILE A 250 6.74 2.58 -7.65
C ILE A 250 6.35 1.26 -8.32
N HIS A 251 7.13 0.74 -9.28
CA HIS A 251 6.87 -0.59 -9.87
C HIS A 251 7.07 -1.69 -8.85
N GLN A 252 8.19 -1.64 -8.13
CA GLN A 252 8.52 -2.64 -7.11
C GLN A 252 7.47 -2.65 -5.99
N GLN A 253 6.92 -1.49 -5.65
CA GLN A 253 5.90 -1.35 -4.62
C GLN A 253 4.54 -1.91 -5.07
N LEU A 254 4.10 -1.62 -6.29
CA LEU A 254 2.85 -2.15 -6.83
C LEU A 254 2.91 -3.66 -7.01
N ALA A 255 4.04 -4.17 -7.52
CA ALA A 255 4.29 -5.62 -7.61
C ALA A 255 4.32 -6.29 -6.22
N ALA A 256 4.93 -5.65 -5.22
CA ALA A 256 4.92 -6.14 -3.84
C ALA A 256 3.51 -6.14 -3.25
N ALA A 257 2.68 -5.14 -3.54
CA ALA A 257 1.30 -5.08 -3.07
C ALA A 257 0.43 -6.17 -3.71
N ALA A 258 0.57 -6.40 -5.03
CA ALA A 258 -0.10 -7.49 -5.73
C ALA A 258 0.30 -8.86 -5.14
N SER A 259 1.59 -9.09 -4.93
CA SER A 259 2.13 -10.33 -4.34
C SER A 259 1.65 -10.54 -2.90
N ALA A 260 1.57 -9.47 -2.11
CA ALA A 260 1.04 -9.52 -0.74
C ALA A 260 -0.46 -9.85 -0.73
N ALA A 261 -1.24 -9.28 -1.65
CA ALA A 261 -2.67 -9.56 -1.81
C ALA A 261 -2.91 -11.04 -2.14
N GLU A 262 -2.15 -11.58 -3.12
CA GLU A 262 -2.21 -12.99 -3.50
C GLU A 262 -1.84 -13.92 -2.34
N THR A 263 -0.75 -13.59 -1.63
CA THR A 263 -0.26 -14.39 -0.50
C THR A 263 -1.27 -14.40 0.63
N LEU A 264 -1.82 -13.24 1.00
CA LEU A 264 -2.88 -13.15 2.02
C LEU A 264 -4.13 -13.92 1.60
N ARG A 265 -4.57 -13.83 0.34
CA ARG A 265 -5.71 -14.58 -0.16
C ARG A 265 -5.49 -16.08 -0.06
N THR A 266 -4.31 -16.56 -0.49
CA THR A 266 -3.95 -17.97 -0.44
C THR A 266 -3.89 -18.48 1.01
N VAL A 267 -3.27 -17.73 1.90
CA VAL A 267 -3.14 -18.11 3.31
C VAL A 267 -4.47 -18.02 4.05
N TRP A 268 -5.31 -17.02 3.72
CA TRP A 268 -6.70 -16.94 4.18
C TRP A 268 -7.49 -18.21 3.82
N ALA A 269 -7.43 -18.64 2.56
CA ALA A 269 -8.08 -19.86 2.11
C ALA A 269 -7.58 -21.11 2.88
N ARG A 270 -6.27 -21.23 3.10
CA ARG A 270 -5.67 -22.33 3.88
C ARG A 270 -6.08 -22.30 5.35
N LEU A 271 -6.12 -21.12 5.96
CA LEU A 271 -6.58 -20.90 7.32
C LEU A 271 -8.01 -21.38 7.50
N LEU A 272 -8.92 -20.97 6.60
CA LEU A 272 -10.32 -21.38 6.64
C LEU A 272 -10.47 -22.89 6.46
N ALA A 273 -9.70 -23.51 5.56
CA ALA A 273 -9.67 -24.97 5.40
C ALA A 273 -9.06 -25.72 6.61
N GLY A 274 -8.53 -25.00 7.60
CA GLY A 274 -7.82 -25.57 8.74
C GLY A 274 -6.50 -26.25 8.36
N GLY A 275 -5.92 -25.83 7.25
CA GLY A 275 -4.66 -26.31 6.69
C GLY A 275 -3.50 -25.34 6.85
N LEU A 276 -3.63 -24.32 7.72
CA LEU A 276 -2.56 -23.36 7.97
C LEU A 276 -1.32 -24.04 8.55
N THR A 277 -0.18 -23.77 7.95
CA THR A 277 1.14 -24.23 8.37
C THR A 277 1.99 -23.07 8.88
N PRO A 278 3.05 -23.32 9.67
CA PRO A 278 4.01 -22.28 10.04
C PRO A 278 4.64 -21.58 8.83
N ALA A 279 4.88 -22.32 7.74
CA ALA A 279 5.42 -21.77 6.50
C ALA A 279 4.46 -20.76 5.83
N ASP A 280 3.15 -20.95 5.98
CA ASP A 280 2.15 -19.98 5.49
C ASP A 280 2.24 -18.65 6.26
N VAL A 281 2.39 -18.74 7.57
CA VAL A 281 2.57 -17.57 8.44
C VAL A 281 3.85 -16.83 8.09
N GLU A 282 4.96 -17.55 7.92
CA GLU A 282 6.24 -16.98 7.50
C GLU A 282 6.14 -16.30 6.13
N ALA A 283 5.42 -16.91 5.18
CA ALA A 283 5.22 -16.33 3.85
C ALA A 283 4.46 -14.99 3.92
N VAL A 284 3.39 -14.91 4.71
CA VAL A 284 2.64 -13.66 4.90
C VAL A 284 3.52 -12.60 5.56
N VAL A 285 4.22 -12.94 6.65
CA VAL A 285 5.09 -11.99 7.35
C VAL A 285 6.21 -11.49 6.45
N ALA A 286 6.82 -12.36 5.66
CA ALA A 286 7.86 -12.01 4.70
C ALA A 286 7.33 -11.04 3.64
N GLN A 287 6.19 -11.33 3.01
CA GLN A 287 5.62 -10.47 1.98
C GLN A 287 5.17 -9.10 2.52
N LEU A 288 4.60 -9.06 3.72
CA LEU A 288 4.27 -7.78 4.35
C LEU A 288 5.48 -6.96 4.74
N SER A 289 6.58 -7.62 5.13
CA SER A 289 7.84 -6.92 5.40
C SER A 289 8.39 -6.32 4.12
N ILE A 290 8.41 -7.07 3.01
CA ILE A 290 8.81 -6.56 1.70
C ILE A 290 7.94 -5.35 1.31
N LEU A 291 6.61 -5.46 1.38
CA LEU A 291 5.71 -4.36 1.04
C LEU A 291 5.98 -3.11 1.89
N VAL A 292 6.08 -3.27 3.21
CA VAL A 292 6.30 -2.15 4.14
C VAL A 292 7.68 -1.52 3.93
N ASP A 293 8.72 -2.31 3.72
CA ASP A 293 10.07 -1.81 3.48
C ASP A 293 10.14 -1.02 2.15
N GLN A 294 9.47 -1.53 1.11
CA GLN A 294 9.37 -0.87 -0.20
C GLN A 294 8.63 0.47 -0.11
N ILE A 295 7.58 0.56 0.70
CA ILE A 295 6.86 1.82 0.95
C ILE A 295 7.69 2.75 1.85
N GLY A 296 8.37 2.22 2.86
CA GLY A 296 9.22 2.97 3.78
C GLY A 296 10.34 3.71 3.07
N ALA A 297 10.97 3.07 2.06
CA ALA A 297 12.02 3.67 1.25
C ALA A 297 11.61 4.98 0.54
N LEU A 298 10.31 5.20 0.28
CA LEU A 298 9.81 6.45 -0.31
C LEU A 298 9.90 7.63 0.65
N ARG A 299 9.70 7.39 1.95
CA ARG A 299 9.71 8.45 2.97
C ARG A 299 11.11 9.02 3.15
N GLU A 300 12.12 8.20 2.91
CA GLU A 300 13.53 8.56 3.05
C GLU A 300 14.13 9.15 1.78
N SER A 301 13.47 9.00 0.62
CA SER A 301 13.87 9.67 -0.61
C SER A 301 13.50 11.16 -0.50
N PRO A 302 14.46 12.09 -0.37
CA PRO A 302 14.15 13.50 -0.20
C PRO A 302 13.40 13.99 -1.44
N ALA A 303 12.25 14.64 -1.23
CA ALA A 303 11.63 15.45 -2.25
C ALA A 303 12.67 16.48 -2.70
N THR A 304 13.16 16.37 -3.93
CA THR A 304 14.04 17.36 -4.53
C THR A 304 13.33 18.70 -4.42
N PRO A 305 13.89 19.72 -3.73
CA PRO A 305 13.27 21.03 -3.72
C PRO A 305 13.27 21.51 -5.16
N GLY A 306 12.08 21.71 -5.73
CA GLY A 306 11.93 22.38 -7.01
C GLY A 306 12.66 23.71 -6.94
N GLY A 307 13.76 23.82 -7.68
CA GLY A 307 14.49 25.06 -7.83
C GLY A 307 13.60 26.08 -8.53
N GLY A 308 13.32 27.18 -7.83
CA GLY A 308 12.70 28.37 -8.42
C GLY A 308 13.68 29.21 -9.22
#